data_AF-A0A8T5UG92-F1
#
_entry.id   AF-A0A8T5UG92-F1
#
_cell.length_a   1.000
_cell.length_b   1.000
_cell.length_c   1.000
_cell.angle_alpha   90.00
_cell.angle_beta   90.00
_cell.angle_gamma   90.00
#
_symmetry.space_group_name_H-M   'P 1'
#
loop_
_entity.id
_entity.type
_entity.pdbx_description
1 polymer ?
#
loop_
_entity_poly.entity_id
_entity_poly.type
_entity_poly.pdbx_seq_one_letter_code
_entity_poly.pdbx_strand_id
1 'polypeptide(L)'
;MIIWILESDSGIKLLYKSFLKTDADSDIVSGFLTAFNHFSMVEFKQSLESIEMGGWRWIYILEPDYNLLFVAADVKSMKTQILMGRLNVIRNSFLEKYEKVWKKRGKTWDGDLNVFLPFVEEIEDYYNQWGQIENVSQMGDFFDVLGVFQQVLISIRNIIDHRMYSKSQIIILNNIQEEYDKITKLEKYKDNPELKYISLTKESWFNIIDINLIKNRKEIIIDYLKKIIRMVIEVLIKEKGKYTCLKYFSEEKIYAYIYNNMQLLKDLGLDLFFLDLFLII
;
A
#
# COMPACT_ATOMS: atom_id res chain seq x y z
N MET A 1 8.96 -5.68 -10.38
CA MET A 1 8.61 -5.80 -11.80
C MET A 1 9.77 -6.29 -12.67
N ILE A 2 9.49 -7.15 -13.65
CA ILE A 2 10.38 -7.57 -14.75
C ILE A 2 9.61 -7.40 -16.05
N ILE A 3 10.26 -6.96 -17.13
CA ILE A 3 9.65 -6.66 -18.42
C ILE A 3 10.43 -7.32 -19.55
N TRP A 4 9.69 -7.87 -20.51
CA TRP A 4 10.17 -8.33 -21.80
C TRP A 4 9.38 -7.66 -22.92
N ILE A 5 10.09 -7.26 -23.97
CA ILE A 5 9.50 -6.90 -25.25
C ILE A 5 10.09 -7.85 -26.28
N LEU A 6 9.22 -8.67 -26.86
CA LEU A 6 9.59 -9.81 -27.70
C LEU A 6 8.98 -9.66 -29.09
N GLU A 7 9.66 -10.24 -30.07
CA GLU A 7 9.05 -10.58 -31.34
C GLU A 7 8.16 -11.81 -31.15
N SER A 8 6.88 -11.75 -31.50
CA SER A 8 5.88 -12.72 -31.04
C SER A 8 5.93 -14.09 -31.72
N ASP A 9 6.60 -14.24 -32.85
CA ASP A 9 6.68 -15.53 -33.56
C ASP A 9 7.96 -16.30 -33.21
N SER A 10 9.07 -15.59 -33.15
CA SER A 10 10.42 -16.13 -32.96
C SER A 10 10.87 -16.13 -31.50
N GLY A 11 10.23 -15.32 -30.66
CA GLY A 11 10.65 -15.10 -29.26
C GLY A 11 11.95 -14.34 -29.12
N ILE A 12 12.42 -13.67 -30.20
CA ILE A 12 13.59 -12.81 -30.15
C ILE A 12 13.33 -11.68 -29.16
N LYS A 13 14.21 -11.59 -28.16
CA LYS A 13 14.19 -10.56 -27.13
C LYS A 13 14.70 -9.24 -27.70
N LEU A 14 13.80 -8.28 -27.87
CA LEU A 14 14.16 -6.92 -28.28
C LEU A 14 14.70 -6.12 -27.10
N LEU A 15 14.04 -6.28 -25.96
CA LEU A 15 14.40 -5.59 -24.74
C LEU A 15 14.02 -6.42 -23.52
N TYR A 16 14.88 -6.34 -22.50
CA TYR A 16 14.62 -6.93 -21.20
C TYR A 16 15.11 -5.99 -20.10
N LYS A 17 14.28 -5.82 -19.08
CA LYS A 17 14.66 -5.10 -17.87
C LYS A 17 14.08 -5.79 -16.65
N SER A 18 14.93 -6.04 -15.65
CA SER A 18 14.51 -6.54 -14.35
C SER A 18 14.81 -5.55 -13.24
N PHE A 19 13.81 -5.27 -12.41
CA PHE A 19 13.96 -4.57 -11.13
C PHE A 19 13.96 -5.53 -9.95
N LEU A 20 13.80 -6.84 -10.20
CA LEU A 20 13.82 -7.89 -9.21
C LEU A 20 15.03 -8.80 -9.44
N LYS A 21 15.59 -9.35 -8.35
CA LYS A 21 16.67 -10.30 -8.49
C LYS A 21 16.12 -11.60 -9.10
N THR A 22 16.70 -12.03 -10.20
CA THR A 22 16.39 -13.30 -10.87
C THR A 22 17.68 -13.93 -11.34
N ASP A 23 17.81 -15.23 -11.12
CA ASP A 23 18.96 -16.03 -11.56
C ASP A 23 18.69 -16.69 -12.94
N ALA A 24 17.51 -16.46 -13.51
CA ALA A 24 17.09 -17.03 -14.79
C ALA A 24 17.65 -16.26 -15.98
N ASP A 25 18.13 -17.00 -16.99
CA ASP A 25 18.59 -16.44 -18.26
C ASP A 25 17.42 -15.82 -19.03
N SER A 26 17.54 -14.53 -19.35
CA SER A 26 16.47 -13.76 -19.99
C SER A 26 16.12 -14.26 -21.40
N ASP A 27 17.06 -14.83 -22.15
CA ASP A 27 16.82 -15.32 -23.51
C ASP A 27 16.09 -16.66 -23.49
N ILE A 28 16.45 -17.55 -22.55
CA ILE A 28 15.72 -18.79 -22.31
C ILE A 28 14.27 -18.49 -21.90
N VAL A 29 14.08 -17.54 -20.98
CA VAL A 29 12.74 -17.13 -20.55
C VAL A 29 11.94 -16.53 -21.71
N SER A 30 12.56 -15.74 -22.59
CA SER A 30 11.89 -15.14 -23.75
C SER A 30 11.29 -16.18 -24.70
N GLY A 31 12.06 -17.23 -25.02
CA GLY A 31 11.58 -18.35 -25.83
C GLY A 31 10.42 -19.09 -25.16
N PHE A 32 10.51 -19.33 -23.85
CA PHE A 32 9.43 -19.95 -23.08
C PHE A 32 8.15 -19.11 -23.09
N LEU A 33 8.22 -17.81 -22.80
CA LEU A 33 7.05 -16.92 -22.75
C LEU A 33 6.31 -16.87 -24.08
N THR A 34 7.06 -16.84 -25.18
CA THR A 34 6.50 -16.80 -26.54
C THR A 34 5.84 -18.12 -26.90
N ALA A 35 6.54 -19.25 -26.68
CA ALA A 35 5.99 -20.58 -26.92
C ALA A 35 4.72 -20.83 -26.08
N PHE A 36 4.70 -20.34 -24.84
CA PHE A 36 3.56 -20.49 -23.95
C PHE A 36 2.35 -19.65 -24.40
N ASN A 37 2.59 -18.42 -24.88
CA ASN A 37 1.52 -17.62 -25.49
C ASN A 37 1.00 -18.26 -26.78
N HIS A 38 1.89 -18.77 -27.63
CA HIS A 38 1.51 -19.47 -28.86
C HIS A 38 0.68 -20.73 -28.56
N PHE A 39 1.08 -21.53 -27.57
CA PHE A 39 0.28 -22.65 -27.09
C PHE A 39 -1.12 -22.21 -26.69
N SER A 40 -1.25 -21.11 -25.93
CA SER A 40 -2.58 -20.58 -25.57
C SER A 40 -3.41 -20.17 -26.78
N MET A 41 -2.80 -19.52 -27.76
CA MET A 41 -3.46 -19.13 -29.00
C MET A 41 -3.93 -20.34 -29.81
N VAL A 42 -3.17 -21.43 -29.85
CA VAL A 42 -3.54 -22.65 -30.59
C VAL A 42 -4.63 -23.43 -29.88
N GLU A 43 -4.46 -23.69 -28.58
CA GLU A 43 -5.37 -24.56 -27.81
C GLU A 43 -6.67 -23.85 -27.41
N PHE A 44 -6.56 -22.58 -27.01
CA PHE A 44 -7.69 -21.82 -26.45
C PHE A 44 -8.19 -20.71 -27.40
N LYS A 45 -7.56 -20.51 -28.56
CA LYS A 45 -7.91 -19.46 -29.53
C LYS A 45 -7.88 -18.05 -28.95
N GLN A 46 -7.11 -17.85 -27.88
CA GLN A 46 -6.98 -16.58 -27.18
C GLN A 46 -5.55 -16.37 -26.68
N SER A 47 -5.10 -15.11 -26.70
CA SER A 47 -3.82 -14.72 -26.12
C SER A 47 -3.90 -14.89 -24.60
N LEU A 48 -2.76 -15.16 -23.98
CA LEU A 48 -2.68 -14.98 -22.54
C LEU A 48 -2.88 -13.50 -22.22
N GLU A 49 -3.65 -13.21 -21.18
CA GLU A 49 -3.76 -11.87 -20.60
C GLU A 49 -3.04 -11.83 -19.25
N SER A 50 -3.29 -12.84 -18.41
CA SER A 50 -2.61 -12.99 -17.12
C SER A 50 -2.53 -14.45 -16.69
N ILE A 51 -1.43 -14.81 -16.04
CA ILE A 51 -1.25 -16.12 -15.39
C ILE A 51 -0.42 -15.97 -14.13
N GLU A 52 -0.70 -16.80 -13.12
CA GLU A 52 0.18 -16.94 -11.95
C GLU A 52 1.02 -18.20 -12.09
N MET A 53 2.34 -18.06 -12.08
CA MET A 53 3.27 -19.16 -12.26
C MET A 53 4.56 -18.89 -11.49
N GLY A 54 5.07 -19.90 -10.77
CA GLY A 54 6.36 -19.84 -10.07
C GLY A 54 6.42 -18.86 -8.89
N GLY A 55 5.26 -18.43 -8.35
CA GLY A 55 5.18 -17.38 -7.32
C GLY A 55 5.08 -15.95 -7.89
N TRP A 56 5.03 -15.83 -9.21
CA TRP A 56 4.93 -14.56 -9.93
C TRP A 56 3.57 -14.43 -10.59
N ARG A 57 3.12 -13.18 -10.73
CA ARG A 57 2.01 -12.81 -11.59
C ARG A 57 2.57 -12.28 -12.90
N TRP A 58 2.17 -12.92 -13.99
CA TRP A 58 2.57 -12.58 -15.35
C TRP A 58 1.41 -11.91 -16.06
N ILE A 59 1.73 -10.92 -16.89
CA ILE A 59 0.81 -10.20 -17.76
C ILE A 59 1.36 -10.23 -19.17
N TYR A 60 0.50 -10.47 -20.14
CA TYR A 60 0.83 -10.55 -21.55
C TYR A 60 -0.04 -9.55 -22.32
N ILE A 61 0.58 -8.85 -23.26
CA ILE A 61 -0.11 -8.01 -24.24
C ILE A 61 0.48 -8.34 -25.62
N LEU A 62 -0.32 -9.00 -26.45
CA LEU A 62 0.01 -9.26 -27.84
C LEU A 62 -0.43 -8.06 -28.69
N GLU A 63 0.47 -7.58 -29.56
CA GLU A 63 0.23 -6.51 -30.53
C GLU A 63 0.37 -7.07 -31.96
N PRO A 64 -0.73 -7.59 -32.54
CA PRO A 64 -0.68 -8.34 -33.80
C PRO A 64 -0.18 -7.49 -34.98
N ASP A 65 -0.58 -6.21 -35.03
CA ASP A 65 -0.19 -5.29 -36.11
C ASP A 65 1.33 -5.07 -36.20
N TYR A 66 2.03 -5.37 -35.11
CA TYR A 66 3.48 -5.23 -35.01
C TYR A 66 4.17 -6.57 -34.78
N ASN A 67 3.47 -7.70 -34.65
CA ASN A 67 4.10 -8.96 -34.27
C ASN A 67 4.99 -8.83 -33.01
N LEU A 68 4.47 -8.11 -32.02
CA LEU A 68 5.16 -7.86 -30.76
C LEU A 68 4.39 -8.50 -29.61
N LEU A 69 5.14 -9.06 -28.67
CA LEU A 69 4.63 -9.57 -27.41
C LEU A 69 5.29 -8.83 -26.25
N PHE A 70 4.47 -8.12 -25.48
CA PHE A 70 4.89 -7.44 -24.26
C PHE A 70 4.54 -8.33 -23.08
N VAL A 71 5.52 -8.60 -22.22
CA VAL A 71 5.30 -9.43 -21.02
C VAL A 71 5.85 -8.69 -19.80
N ALA A 72 5.07 -8.67 -18.73
CA ALA A 72 5.53 -8.20 -17.43
C ALA A 72 5.31 -9.27 -16.36
N ALA A 73 6.24 -9.34 -15.41
CA ALA A 73 6.12 -10.18 -14.22
C ALA A 73 6.34 -9.36 -12.96
N ASP A 74 5.57 -9.66 -11.92
CA ASP A 74 5.82 -9.12 -10.58
C ASP A 74 5.45 -10.13 -9.49
N VAL A 75 5.74 -9.79 -8.24
CA VAL A 75 5.33 -10.59 -7.07
C VAL A 75 3.82 -10.76 -7.07
N LYS A 76 3.34 -11.92 -6.59
CA LYS A 76 1.91 -12.29 -6.57
C LYS A 76 1.00 -11.27 -5.85
N SER A 77 1.54 -10.48 -4.91
CA SER A 77 0.80 -9.43 -4.20
C SER A 77 0.44 -8.22 -5.09
N MET A 78 1.16 -7.99 -6.20
CA MET A 78 0.89 -6.90 -7.14
C MET A 78 -0.42 -7.12 -7.87
N LYS A 79 -1.41 -6.21 -7.74
CA LYS A 79 -2.72 -6.34 -8.41
C LYS A 79 -2.59 -6.42 -9.94
N THR A 80 -3.28 -7.38 -10.57
CA THR A 80 -3.29 -7.60 -12.03
C THR A 80 -3.53 -6.31 -12.81
N GLN A 81 -4.51 -5.51 -12.41
CA GLN A 81 -4.88 -4.25 -13.06
C GLN A 81 -3.76 -3.21 -13.04
N ILE A 82 -3.00 -3.13 -11.93
CA ILE A 82 -1.88 -2.19 -11.80
C ILE A 82 -0.75 -2.61 -12.74
N LEU A 83 -0.37 -3.90 -12.71
CA LEU A 83 0.68 -4.43 -13.57
C LEU A 83 0.31 -4.32 -15.06
N MET A 84 -0.96 -4.59 -15.40
CA MET A 84 -1.52 -4.40 -16.74
C MET A 84 -1.47 -2.93 -17.16
N GLY A 85 -1.88 -1.99 -16.31
CA GLY A 85 -1.80 -0.56 -16.61
C GLY A 85 -0.36 -0.10 -16.88
N ARG A 86 0.59 -0.55 -16.06
CA ARG A 86 2.03 -0.29 -16.24
C ARG A 86 2.56 -0.82 -17.56
N LEU A 87 2.24 -2.07 -17.90
CA LEU A 87 2.66 -2.67 -19.16
C LEU A 87 2.03 -1.97 -20.38
N ASN A 88 0.78 -1.50 -20.27
CA ASN A 88 0.14 -0.70 -21.32
C ASN A 88 0.86 0.64 -21.55
N VAL A 89 1.31 1.32 -20.49
CA VAL A 89 2.10 2.56 -20.62
C VAL A 89 3.40 2.29 -21.38
N ILE A 90 4.12 1.23 -20.98
CA ILE A 90 5.38 0.82 -21.64
C ILE A 90 5.12 0.46 -23.10
N ARG A 91 4.10 -0.33 -23.38
CA ARG A 91 3.70 -0.70 -24.75
C ARG A 91 3.45 0.54 -25.60
N ASN A 92 2.59 1.43 -25.13
CA ASN A 92 2.18 2.60 -25.90
C ASN A 92 3.39 3.49 -26.22
N SER A 93 4.26 3.74 -25.24
CA SER A 93 5.49 4.52 -25.43
C SER A 93 6.46 3.84 -26.41
N PHE A 94 6.66 2.52 -26.27
CA PHE A 94 7.52 1.76 -27.18
C PHE A 94 7.04 1.85 -28.62
N LEU A 95 5.73 1.64 -28.85
CA LEU A 95 5.14 1.73 -30.18
C LEU A 95 5.27 3.14 -30.74
N GLU A 96 4.93 4.18 -29.96
CA GLU A 96 5.05 5.58 -30.40
C GLU A 96 6.48 5.91 -30.88
N LYS A 97 7.49 5.44 -30.15
CA LYS A 97 8.90 5.73 -30.45
C LYS A 97 9.45 4.88 -31.61
N TYR A 98 9.08 3.60 -31.69
CA TYR A 98 9.75 2.64 -32.55
C TYR A 98 8.89 2.05 -33.68
N GLU A 99 7.59 2.38 -33.78
CA GLU A 99 6.71 1.79 -34.80
C GLU A 99 7.23 1.95 -36.23
N LYS A 100 7.83 3.11 -36.56
CA LYS A 100 8.38 3.40 -37.89
C LYS A 100 9.64 2.59 -38.18
N VAL A 101 10.49 2.40 -37.18
CA VAL A 101 11.71 1.57 -37.29
C VAL A 101 11.29 0.12 -37.49
N TRP A 102 10.33 -0.33 -36.68
CA TRP A 102 9.82 -1.69 -36.71
C TRP A 102 9.11 -2.04 -38.03
N LYS A 103 8.23 -1.18 -38.55
CA LYS A 103 7.56 -1.40 -39.84
C LYS A 103 8.54 -1.47 -41.03
N LYS A 104 9.72 -0.83 -40.94
CA LYS A 104 10.78 -0.90 -41.97
C LYS A 104 11.56 -2.22 -41.96
N ARG A 105 11.42 -3.02 -40.90
CA ARG A 105 12.10 -4.30 -40.69
C ARG A 105 11.99 -5.26 -41.87
N GLY A 106 10.82 -5.32 -42.52
CA GLY A 106 10.59 -6.21 -43.66
C GLY A 106 11.29 -5.82 -44.96
N LYS A 107 11.99 -4.67 -45.03
CA LYS A 107 12.58 -4.17 -46.29
C LYS A 107 14.08 -3.87 -46.22
N THR A 108 14.59 -3.31 -45.11
CA THR A 108 15.97 -2.77 -45.06
C THR A 108 16.68 -2.89 -43.71
N TRP A 109 16.15 -3.63 -42.73
CA TRP A 109 16.76 -3.70 -41.41
C TRP A 109 17.87 -4.76 -41.36
N ASP A 110 18.95 -4.44 -40.68
CA ASP A 110 20.18 -5.23 -40.55
C ASP A 110 20.17 -6.21 -39.37
N GLY A 111 19.09 -6.20 -38.57
CA GLY A 111 18.97 -7.04 -37.37
C GLY A 111 19.55 -6.40 -36.11
N ASP A 112 19.97 -5.13 -36.16
CA ASP A 112 20.54 -4.47 -34.98
C ASP A 112 19.47 -4.20 -33.90
N LEU A 113 19.52 -4.98 -32.82
CA LEU A 113 18.66 -4.83 -31.65
C LEU A 113 19.09 -3.66 -30.75
N ASN A 114 20.30 -3.14 -30.92
CA ASN A 114 20.82 -2.05 -30.09
C ASN A 114 20.00 -0.76 -30.23
N VAL A 115 19.26 -0.60 -31.34
CA VAL A 115 18.35 0.53 -31.57
C VAL A 115 17.27 0.67 -30.48
N PHE A 116 16.92 -0.43 -29.81
CA PHE A 116 15.90 -0.44 -28.73
C PHE A 116 16.50 -0.21 -27.34
N LEU A 117 17.81 -0.37 -27.15
CA LEU A 117 18.45 -0.24 -25.83
C LEU A 117 18.19 1.10 -25.13
N PRO A 118 18.13 2.27 -25.82
CA PRO A 118 17.82 3.53 -25.16
C PRO A 118 16.46 3.56 -24.46
N PHE A 119 15.53 2.66 -24.82
CA PHE A 119 14.22 2.56 -24.18
C PHE A 119 14.28 1.94 -22.77
N VAL A 120 15.40 1.30 -22.41
CA VAL A 120 15.61 0.80 -21.04
C VAL A 120 15.56 1.94 -20.03
N GLU A 121 16.14 3.10 -20.35
CA GLU A 121 16.12 4.29 -19.49
C GLU A 121 14.70 4.79 -19.27
N GLU A 122 13.84 4.81 -20.31
CA GLU A 122 12.44 5.21 -20.16
C GLU A 122 11.65 4.26 -19.26
N ILE A 123 11.91 2.95 -19.36
CA ILE A 123 11.32 1.95 -18.46
C ILE A 123 11.76 2.19 -17.02
N GLU A 124 13.02 2.55 -16.79
CA GLU A 124 13.53 2.92 -15.47
C GLU A 124 12.86 4.18 -14.93
N ASP A 125 12.68 5.20 -15.77
CA ASP A 125 11.99 6.43 -15.39
C ASP A 125 10.54 6.18 -14.99
N TYR A 126 9.79 5.42 -15.79
CA TYR A 126 8.42 5.03 -15.43
C TYR A 126 8.38 4.26 -14.10
N TYR A 127 9.28 3.29 -13.91
CA TYR A 127 9.34 2.51 -12.68
C TYR A 127 9.62 3.40 -11.45
N ASN A 128 10.58 4.32 -11.58
CA ASN A 128 10.92 5.27 -10.52
C ASN A 128 9.76 6.21 -10.20
N GLN A 129 9.07 6.75 -11.21
CA GLN A 129 7.90 7.60 -11.03
C GLN A 129 6.76 6.86 -10.32
N TRP A 130 6.46 5.63 -10.72
CA TRP A 130 5.45 4.82 -10.04
C TRP A 130 5.82 4.53 -8.59
N GLY A 131 7.10 4.22 -8.32
CA GLY A 131 7.60 4.02 -6.96
C GLY A 131 7.47 5.29 -6.09
N GLN A 132 7.73 6.48 -6.65
CA GLN A 132 7.54 7.74 -5.94
C GLN A 132 6.06 8.00 -5.61
N ILE A 133 5.16 7.79 -6.57
CA ILE A 133 3.71 7.99 -6.37
C ILE A 133 3.16 7.01 -5.33
N GLU A 134 3.56 5.74 -5.40
CA GLU A 134 3.14 4.73 -4.43
C GLU A 134 3.63 5.06 -3.02
N ASN A 135 4.88 5.51 -2.88
CA ASN A 135 5.42 5.95 -1.59
C ASN A 135 4.66 7.17 -1.05
N VAL A 136 4.35 8.15 -1.88
CA VAL A 136 3.61 9.35 -1.47
C VAL A 136 2.17 9.00 -1.04
N SER A 137 1.45 8.18 -1.82
CA SER A 137 0.11 7.72 -1.45
C SER A 137 0.13 6.97 -0.13
N GLN A 138 1.08 6.05 0.02
CA GLN A 138 1.26 5.27 1.24
C GLN A 138 1.63 6.13 2.47
N MET A 139 2.34 7.24 2.27
CA MET A 139 2.60 8.21 3.33
C MET A 139 1.34 9.01 3.69
N GLY A 140 0.57 9.43 2.68
CA GLY A 140 -0.73 10.08 2.86
C GLY A 140 -1.68 9.25 3.70
N ASP A 141 -1.89 7.99 3.32
CA ASP A 141 -2.75 7.05 4.07
C ASP A 141 -2.31 6.93 5.53
N PHE A 142 -1.00 6.88 5.79
CA PHE A 142 -0.50 6.77 7.16
C PHE A 142 -0.69 8.05 7.97
N PHE A 143 -0.48 9.23 7.36
CA PHE A 143 -0.79 10.50 8.02
C PHE A 143 -2.28 10.64 8.32
N ASP A 144 -3.15 10.16 7.43
CA ASP A 144 -4.59 10.12 7.68
C ASP A 144 -4.92 9.20 8.85
N VAL A 145 -4.26 8.03 8.97
CA VAL A 145 -4.38 7.19 10.17
C VAL A 145 -3.97 7.96 11.42
N LEU A 146 -2.78 8.57 11.45
CA LEU A 146 -2.33 9.34 12.62
C LEU A 146 -3.32 10.45 12.98
N GLY A 147 -3.82 11.18 11.98
CA GLY A 147 -4.81 12.25 12.14
C GLY A 147 -6.12 11.76 12.75
N VAL A 148 -6.64 10.63 12.29
CA VAL A 148 -7.85 10.00 12.86
C VAL A 148 -7.64 9.64 14.33
N PHE A 149 -6.54 8.97 14.66
CA PHE A 149 -6.24 8.60 16.05
C PHE A 149 -6.07 9.83 16.95
N GLN A 150 -5.34 10.85 16.49
CA GLN A 150 -5.15 12.10 17.23
C GLN A 150 -6.48 12.80 17.48
N GLN A 151 -7.35 12.91 16.47
CA GLN A 151 -8.65 13.58 16.61
C GLN A 151 -9.58 12.87 17.61
N VAL A 152 -9.58 11.53 17.62
CA VAL A 152 -10.34 10.75 18.60
C VAL A 152 -9.76 10.94 20.00
N LEU A 153 -8.44 10.91 20.17
CA LEU A 153 -7.78 11.15 21.46
C LEU A 153 -8.05 12.56 22.00
N ILE A 154 -8.08 13.58 21.14
CA ILE A 154 -8.46 14.96 21.50
C ILE A 154 -9.92 15.00 21.95
N SER A 155 -10.82 14.35 21.22
CA SER A 155 -12.24 14.30 21.58
C SER A 155 -12.45 13.63 22.95
N ILE A 156 -11.70 12.56 23.23
CA ILE A 156 -11.71 11.91 24.54
C ILE A 156 -11.14 12.83 25.63
N ARG A 157 -10.07 13.57 25.35
CA ARG A 157 -9.53 14.55 26.30
C ARG A 157 -10.57 15.61 26.66
N ASN A 158 -11.29 16.12 25.67
CA ASN A 158 -12.36 17.09 25.88
C ASN A 158 -13.47 16.54 26.78
N ILE A 159 -13.82 15.25 26.66
CA ILE A 159 -14.74 14.58 27.58
C ILE A 159 -14.19 14.63 29.01
N ILE A 160 -12.92 14.24 29.20
CA ILE A 160 -12.30 14.21 30.53
C ILE A 160 -12.31 15.62 31.13
N ASP A 161 -11.88 16.63 30.38
CA ASP A 161 -11.71 18.00 30.87
C ASP A 161 -13.05 18.71 31.15
N HIS A 162 -14.07 18.52 30.32
CA HIS A 162 -15.31 19.31 30.39
C HIS A 162 -16.50 18.57 30.99
N ARG A 163 -16.48 17.23 31.02
CA ARG A 163 -17.64 16.41 31.46
C ARG A 163 -17.38 15.68 32.77
N MET A 164 -16.24 15.91 33.42
CA MET A 164 -15.88 15.24 34.66
C MET A 164 -15.48 16.24 35.73
N TYR A 165 -15.82 15.95 36.97
CA TYR A 165 -15.35 16.73 38.11
C TYR A 165 -13.89 16.39 38.45
N SER A 166 -13.16 17.35 39.01
CA SER A 166 -11.71 17.32 39.25
C SER A 166 -11.18 16.04 39.88
N LYS A 167 -11.83 15.55 40.95
CA LYS A 167 -11.42 14.30 41.62
C LYS A 167 -11.46 13.09 40.68
N SER A 168 -12.46 13.00 39.81
CA SER A 168 -12.57 11.90 38.86
C SER A 168 -11.59 12.03 37.70
N GLN A 169 -11.30 13.24 37.25
CA GLN A 169 -10.30 13.48 36.21
C GLN A 169 -8.95 12.94 36.66
N ILE A 170 -8.54 13.27 37.90
CA ILE A 170 -7.27 12.82 38.46
C ILE A 170 -7.18 11.28 38.50
N ILE A 171 -8.25 10.60 38.95
CA ILE A 171 -8.29 9.14 39.00
C ILE A 171 -8.15 8.54 37.59
N ILE A 172 -8.91 9.05 36.63
CA ILE A 172 -8.88 8.56 35.24
C ILE A 172 -7.50 8.80 34.62
N LEU A 173 -6.93 9.99 34.76
CA LEU A 173 -5.61 10.32 34.22
C LEU A 173 -4.49 9.47 34.85
N ASN A 174 -4.59 9.16 36.15
CA ASN A 174 -3.64 8.26 36.80
C ASN A 174 -3.76 6.83 36.25
N ASN A 175 -4.99 6.30 36.15
CA ASN A 175 -5.23 4.97 35.62
C ASN A 175 -4.76 4.83 34.16
N ILE A 176 -5.02 5.85 33.33
CA ILE A 176 -4.54 5.88 31.94
C ILE A 176 -3.02 5.89 31.88
N GLN A 177 -2.34 6.66 32.72
CA GLN A 177 -0.88 6.68 32.78
C GLN A 177 -0.32 5.31 33.19
N GLU A 178 -0.89 4.69 34.23
CA GLU A 178 -0.45 3.38 34.71
C GLU A 178 -0.61 2.29 33.64
N GLU A 179 -1.73 2.26 32.93
CA GLU A 179 -1.95 1.31 31.84
C GLU A 179 -1.09 1.61 30.61
N TYR A 180 -0.85 2.89 30.30
CA TYR A 180 0.07 3.29 29.24
C TYR A 180 1.51 2.81 29.51
N ASP A 181 1.98 2.95 30.74
CA ASP A 181 3.31 2.48 31.16
C ASP A 181 3.44 0.95 31.07
N LYS A 182 2.34 0.21 31.17
CA LYS A 182 2.33 -1.25 30.93
C LYS A 182 2.41 -1.55 29.44
N ILE A 183 1.66 -0.84 28.61
CA ILE A 183 1.66 -1.02 27.15
C ILE A 183 3.05 -0.76 26.56
N THR A 184 3.70 0.35 26.93
CA THR A 184 5.05 0.71 26.45
C THR A 184 6.12 -0.33 26.81
N LYS A 185 5.93 -1.09 27.89
CA LYS A 185 6.86 -2.13 28.36
C LYS A 185 6.67 -3.50 27.70
N LEU A 186 5.65 -3.68 26.85
CA LEU A 186 5.44 -4.95 26.14
C LEU A 186 6.59 -5.21 25.16
N GLU A 187 7.06 -6.46 25.12
CA GLU A 187 8.22 -6.89 24.33
C GLU A 187 8.05 -6.60 22.83
N LYS A 188 6.82 -6.74 22.31
CA LYS A 188 6.44 -6.39 20.93
C LYS A 188 6.73 -4.93 20.55
N TYR A 189 6.79 -4.01 21.52
CA TYR A 189 6.90 -2.57 21.29
C TYR A 189 8.24 -1.98 21.75
N LYS A 190 8.99 -2.68 22.61
CA LYS A 190 10.27 -2.22 23.16
C LYS A 190 11.33 -1.91 22.10
N ASP A 191 11.37 -2.69 21.03
CA ASP A 191 12.41 -2.59 20.01
C ASP A 191 12.08 -1.60 18.90
N ASN A 192 10.92 -0.91 18.97
CA ASN A 192 10.50 0.01 17.93
C ASN A 192 10.82 1.46 18.33
N PRO A 193 11.86 2.09 17.73
CA PRO A 193 12.35 3.38 18.16
C PRO A 193 11.39 4.54 17.86
N GLU A 194 10.37 4.33 17.04
CA GLU A 194 9.45 5.37 16.59
C GLU A 194 8.23 5.49 17.51
N LEU A 195 7.93 4.47 18.31
CA LEU A 195 6.88 4.55 19.33
C LEU A 195 7.17 5.59 20.41
N LYS A 196 8.43 6.04 20.53
CA LYS A 196 8.85 7.16 21.38
C LYS A 196 8.13 8.46 21.02
N TYR A 197 7.74 8.62 19.75
CA TYR A 197 7.06 9.81 19.23
C TYR A 197 5.55 9.82 19.52
N ILE A 198 5.02 8.70 20.02
CA ILE A 198 3.71 8.64 20.65
C ILE A 198 3.97 8.70 22.15
N SER A 199 3.64 9.83 22.77
CA SER A 199 3.91 10.06 24.19
C SER A 199 2.65 10.49 24.92
N LEU A 200 2.54 10.08 26.17
CA LEU A 200 1.51 10.54 27.09
C LEU A 200 2.19 11.31 28.22
N THR A 201 1.77 12.53 28.46
CA THR A 201 2.03 13.21 29.73
C THR A 201 0.72 13.69 30.34
N LYS A 202 0.67 13.81 31.68
CA LYS A 202 -0.53 14.31 32.38
C LYS A 202 -0.88 15.76 31.98
N GLU A 203 0.13 16.52 31.59
CA GLU A 203 0.04 17.95 31.25
C GLU A 203 -0.33 18.16 29.78
N SER A 204 0.26 17.41 28.84
CA SER A 204 0.07 17.59 27.39
C SER A 204 -0.90 16.62 26.74
N TRP A 205 -1.42 15.63 27.48
CA TRP A 205 -2.16 14.49 26.94
C TRP A 205 -1.33 13.69 25.91
N PHE A 206 -1.97 12.81 25.15
CA PHE A 206 -1.34 12.09 24.05
C PHE A 206 -0.88 13.05 22.96
N ASN A 207 0.40 12.95 22.60
CA ASN A 207 0.99 13.64 21.46
C ASN A 207 1.58 12.62 20.50
N ILE A 208 1.15 12.68 19.24
CA ILE A 208 1.66 11.89 18.12
C ILE A 208 2.47 12.85 17.24
N ILE A 209 3.80 12.82 17.37
CA ILE A 209 4.74 13.67 16.61
C ILE A 209 5.12 12.97 15.30
N ASP A 210 5.53 13.72 14.27
CA ASP A 210 6.01 13.25 12.96
C ASP A 210 6.87 11.97 13.05
N ILE A 211 6.21 10.82 12.88
CA ILE A 211 6.83 9.50 12.89
C ILE A 211 7.54 9.32 11.54
N ASN A 212 8.79 8.85 11.54
CA ASN A 212 9.55 8.67 10.31
C ASN A 212 9.00 7.50 9.47
N LEU A 213 8.29 7.83 8.39
CA LEU A 213 7.50 6.89 7.59
C LEU A 213 8.31 5.91 6.74
N ILE A 214 9.59 6.18 6.50
CA ILE A 214 10.40 5.46 5.50
C ILE A 214 10.93 4.12 6.05
N LYS A 215 11.06 3.99 7.39
CA LYS A 215 11.71 2.82 8.02
C LYS A 215 10.75 1.87 8.74
N ASN A 216 9.44 2.09 8.66
CA ASN A 216 8.50 1.56 9.65
C ASN A 216 7.59 0.45 9.17
N ARG A 217 7.36 -0.53 10.07
CA ARG A 217 6.24 -1.47 9.99
C ARG A 217 4.98 -0.76 10.46
N LYS A 218 4.27 -0.11 9.51
CA LYS A 218 3.04 0.66 9.77
C LYS A 218 2.04 -0.12 10.62
N GLU A 219 1.95 -1.42 10.40
CA GLU A 219 1.07 -2.34 11.10
C GLU A 219 1.32 -2.33 12.62
N ILE A 220 2.59 -2.24 13.05
CA ILE A 220 2.95 -2.20 14.48
C ILE A 220 2.46 -0.89 15.11
N ILE A 221 2.60 0.24 14.40
CA ILE A 221 2.18 1.54 14.91
C ILE A 221 0.65 1.61 14.99
N ILE A 222 -0.05 1.14 13.95
CA ILE A 222 -1.51 1.08 13.95
C ILE A 222 -2.02 0.18 15.08
N ASP A 223 -1.41 -0.99 15.27
CA ASP A 223 -1.73 -1.89 16.38
C ASP A 223 -1.51 -1.23 17.75
N TYR A 224 -0.38 -0.51 17.91
CA TYR A 224 -0.07 0.22 19.13
C TYR A 224 -1.10 1.33 19.42
N LEU A 225 -1.47 2.11 18.41
CA LEU A 225 -2.49 3.16 18.50
C LEU A 225 -3.88 2.59 18.83
N LYS A 226 -4.28 1.47 18.18
CA LYS A 226 -5.52 0.74 18.51
C LYS A 226 -5.54 0.32 19.97
N LYS A 227 -4.42 -0.18 20.49
CA LYS A 227 -4.29 -0.61 21.88
C LYS A 227 -4.38 0.55 22.86
N ILE A 228 -3.79 1.70 22.54
CA ILE A 228 -3.90 2.93 23.33
C ILE A 228 -5.35 3.39 23.44
N ILE A 229 -6.06 3.61 22.32
CA ILE A 229 -7.43 4.13 22.40
C ILE A 229 -8.33 3.13 23.12
N ARG A 230 -8.19 1.83 22.85
CA ARG A 230 -8.97 0.80 23.55
C ARG A 230 -8.76 0.87 25.07
N MET A 231 -7.52 0.94 25.51
CA MET A 231 -7.19 1.10 26.94
C MET A 231 -7.83 2.36 27.53
N VAL A 232 -7.75 3.50 26.84
CA VAL A 232 -8.33 4.75 27.33
C VAL A 232 -9.85 4.62 27.50
N ILE A 233 -10.53 4.02 26.54
CA ILE A 233 -11.98 3.81 26.58
C ILE A 233 -12.36 2.82 27.70
N GLU A 234 -11.60 1.74 27.88
CA GLU A 234 -11.81 0.77 28.95
C GLU A 234 -11.68 1.42 30.34
N VAL A 235 -10.68 2.28 30.54
CA VAL A 235 -10.53 3.04 31.80
C VAL A 235 -11.73 3.97 32.02
N LEU A 236 -12.18 4.68 30.98
CA LEU A 236 -13.35 5.55 31.09
C LEU A 236 -14.61 4.78 31.47
N ILE A 237 -14.86 3.65 30.81
CA ILE A 237 -16.03 2.81 31.06
C ILE A 237 -15.97 2.21 32.46
N LYS A 238 -14.80 1.81 32.93
CA LYS A 238 -14.60 1.30 34.30
C LYS A 238 -14.93 2.35 35.35
N GLU A 239 -14.51 3.59 35.16
CA GLU A 239 -14.67 4.67 36.15
C GLU A 239 -16.03 5.38 36.09
N LYS A 240 -16.67 5.45 34.92
CA LYS A 240 -17.94 6.19 34.71
C LYS A 240 -19.15 5.33 34.42
N GLY A 241 -18.93 4.07 34.07
CA GLY A 241 -19.95 3.18 33.57
C GLY A 241 -20.24 3.43 32.08
N LYS A 242 -20.57 2.32 31.40
CA LYS A 242 -20.82 2.27 29.95
C LYS A 242 -21.85 3.30 29.49
N TYR A 243 -23.02 3.39 30.13
CA TYR A 243 -24.10 4.28 29.69
C TYR A 243 -23.68 5.77 29.72
N THR A 244 -22.97 6.18 30.78
CA THR A 244 -22.47 7.55 30.92
C THR A 244 -21.44 7.87 29.83
N CYS A 245 -20.54 6.93 29.53
CA CYS A 245 -19.57 7.08 28.44
C CYS A 245 -20.25 7.22 27.08
N LEU A 246 -21.25 6.39 26.77
CA LEU A 246 -22.01 6.50 25.51
C LEU A 246 -22.64 7.88 25.34
N LYS A 247 -23.20 8.45 26.43
CA LYS A 247 -23.72 9.81 26.45
C LYS A 247 -22.63 10.84 26.16
N TYR A 248 -21.47 10.74 26.83
CA TYR A 248 -20.35 11.66 26.58
C TYR A 248 -19.79 11.57 25.16
N PHE A 249 -19.70 10.37 24.58
CA PHE A 249 -19.28 10.18 23.19
C PHE A 249 -20.24 10.84 22.20
N SER A 250 -21.55 10.81 22.50
CA SER A 250 -22.55 11.53 21.72
C SER A 250 -22.42 13.05 21.86
N GLU A 251 -22.28 13.56 23.09
CA GLU A 251 -22.17 15.00 23.38
C GLU A 251 -20.92 15.63 22.77
N GLU A 252 -19.77 14.94 22.83
CA GLU A 252 -18.52 15.37 22.18
C GLU A 252 -18.42 14.94 20.70
N LYS A 253 -19.56 14.57 20.10
CA LYS A 253 -19.72 14.32 18.65
C LYS A 253 -18.77 13.26 18.07
N ILE A 254 -18.29 12.32 18.88
CA ILE A 254 -17.41 11.23 18.41
C ILE A 254 -18.13 10.36 17.38
N TYR A 255 -19.41 10.02 17.60
CA TYR A 255 -20.20 9.27 16.62
C TYR A 255 -20.39 10.02 15.31
N ALA A 256 -20.62 11.34 15.37
CA ALA A 256 -20.75 12.15 14.18
C ALA A 256 -19.43 12.20 13.41
N TYR A 257 -18.29 12.30 14.11
CA TYR A 257 -16.97 12.22 13.49
C TYR A 257 -16.75 10.87 12.78
N ILE A 258 -17.04 9.74 13.45
CA ILE A 258 -16.91 8.40 12.85
C ILE A 258 -17.81 8.26 11.62
N TYR A 259 -19.07 8.69 11.72
CA TYR A 259 -20.02 8.61 10.62
C TYR A 259 -19.58 9.48 9.42
N ASN A 260 -19.20 10.73 9.66
CA ASN A 260 -18.80 11.66 8.60
C ASN A 260 -17.51 11.22 7.90
N ASN A 261 -16.63 10.48 8.59
CA ASN A 261 -15.38 9.97 8.04
C ASN A 261 -15.45 8.48 7.66
N MET A 262 -16.65 7.89 7.56
CA MET A 262 -16.80 6.44 7.35
C MET A 262 -16.10 5.93 6.09
N GLN A 263 -16.11 6.70 5.00
CA GLN A 263 -15.41 6.32 3.77
C GLN A 263 -13.90 6.27 3.98
N LEU A 264 -13.32 7.33 4.55
CA LEU A 264 -11.90 7.36 4.92
C LEU A 264 -11.54 6.20 5.85
N LEU A 265 -12.36 5.94 6.88
CA LEU A 265 -12.11 4.84 7.81
C LEU A 265 -12.12 3.46 7.12
N LYS A 266 -12.96 3.25 6.10
CA LYS A 266 -12.96 2.03 5.29
C LYS A 266 -11.69 1.91 4.45
N ASP A 267 -11.30 3.00 3.80
CA ASP A 267 -10.10 3.04 2.97
C ASP A 267 -8.83 2.76 3.80
N LEU A 268 -8.82 3.20 5.07
CA LEU A 268 -7.76 2.95 6.04
C LEU A 268 -7.89 1.61 6.81
N GLY A 269 -8.97 0.85 6.63
CA GLY A 269 -9.23 -0.40 7.37
C GLY A 269 -9.42 -0.22 8.89
N LEU A 270 -9.99 0.91 9.30
CA LEU A 270 -10.24 1.30 10.69
C LEU A 270 -11.73 1.36 11.06
N ASP A 271 -12.62 1.27 10.09
CA ASP A 271 -14.08 1.33 10.24
C ASP A 271 -14.60 0.34 11.29
N LEU A 272 -14.34 -0.95 11.11
CA LEU A 272 -14.81 -1.99 12.03
C LEU A 272 -14.22 -1.82 13.44
N PHE A 273 -12.97 -1.36 13.54
CA PHE A 273 -12.34 -1.11 14.83
C PHE A 273 -13.03 0.01 15.60
N PHE A 274 -13.30 1.15 14.95
CA PHE A 274 -13.95 2.28 15.64
C PHE A 274 -15.43 2.02 15.91
N LEU A 275 -16.13 1.30 15.03
CA LEU A 275 -17.50 0.87 15.28
C LEU A 275 -17.56 -0.09 16.47
N ASP A 276 -16.68 -1.10 16.54
CA ASP A 276 -16.57 -2.00 17.69
C ASP A 276 -16.34 -1.20 18.97
N LEU A 277 -15.34 -0.32 18.94
CA LEU A 277 -14.88 0.41 20.13
C LEU A 277 -15.91 1.39 20.70
N PHE A 278 -16.71 2.05 19.86
CA PHE A 278 -17.62 3.09 20.33
C PHE A 278 -19.10 2.67 20.33
N LEU A 279 -19.50 1.68 19.54
CA LEU A 279 -20.91 1.27 19.42
C LEU A 279 -21.21 -0.13 19.99
N ILE A 280 -20.23 -1.04 20.00
CA ILE A 280 -20.45 -2.45 20.37
C ILE A 280 -19.98 -2.76 21.80
N ILE A 281 -19.06 -1.96 22.37
CA ILE A 281 -18.68 -2.08 23.79
C ILE A 281 -19.88 -1.95 24.70
#